data_AF-A0A433RV25-F1
#
_entry.id   AF-A0A433RV25-F1
#
_cell.length_a   1.000
_cell.length_b   1.000
_cell.length_c   1.000
_cell.angle_alpha   90.00
_cell.angle_beta   90.00
_cell.angle_gamma   90.00
#
_symmetry.space_group_name_H-M   'P 1'
#
loop_
_entity.id
_entity.type
_entity.pdbx_description
1 polymer ?
#
loop_
_entity_poly.entity_id
_entity_poly.type
_entity_poly.pdbx_seq_one_letter_code
_entity_poly.pdbx_strand_id
1 'polypeptide(L)'
;MRRKGIFMAVLMIVLGISAFMTIQQNRNEDKDIAVILDHQAQINKIVVMQDDKTVATFTGKEAVLYAEPTPLVNIAEVERKTMKKFEKDATYSMQYFYDDTFLYAVDVFALKNDEPLTADEKSFVFTINEKNYLAVWQPYGKQLSQHEHTVKLLKKLQAN
;
A
#
# COMPACT_ATOMS: atom_id res chain seq x y z
N MET A 1 -21.62 31.59 11.25
CA MET A 1 -21.02 31.13 9.98
C MET A 1 -19.92 30.11 10.28
N ARG A 2 -20.23 28.92 10.81
CA ARG A 2 -20.41 27.63 10.11
C ARG A 2 -19.35 27.30 9.02
N ARG A 3 -18.24 26.72 9.51
CA ARG A 3 -17.52 25.54 8.96
C ARG A 3 -17.39 25.49 7.43
N LYS A 4 -16.49 26.29 6.86
CA LYS A 4 -16.05 26.17 5.45
C LYS A 4 -14.54 25.89 5.29
N GLY A 5 -13.86 25.48 6.37
CA GLY A 5 -12.41 25.29 6.38
C GLY A 5 -11.90 23.85 6.24
N ILE A 6 -12.76 22.84 6.18
CA ILE A 6 -12.33 21.42 6.22
C ILE A 6 -12.40 20.75 4.84
N PHE A 7 -13.16 21.30 3.88
CA PHE A 7 -13.36 20.67 2.58
C PHE A 7 -12.23 20.90 1.56
N MET A 8 -11.26 21.77 1.83
CA MET A 8 -10.19 22.09 0.88
C MET A 8 -8.87 21.37 1.14
N ALA A 9 -8.71 20.69 2.28
CA ALA A 9 -7.52 19.92 2.60
C ALA A 9 -7.57 18.48 2.01
N VAL A 10 -8.76 17.96 1.70
CA VAL A 10 -8.92 16.59 1.18
C VAL A 10 -8.66 16.51 -0.34
N LEU A 11 -8.76 17.64 -1.06
CA LEU A 11 -8.60 17.66 -2.52
C LEU A 11 -7.13 17.81 -2.99
N MET A 12 -6.19 18.15 -2.10
CA MET A 12 -4.76 18.27 -2.44
C MET A 12 -3.97 16.95 -2.34
N ILE A 13 -4.63 15.81 -2.15
CA ILE A 13 -3.97 14.49 -2.19
C ILE A 13 -3.84 13.96 -3.63
N VAL A 14 -4.65 14.47 -4.57
CA VAL A 14 -4.77 13.91 -5.93
C VAL A 14 -3.67 14.38 -6.91
N LEU A 15 -2.81 15.34 -6.54
CA LEU A 15 -1.75 15.84 -7.43
C LEU A 15 -0.34 15.79 -6.82
N GLY A 16 -0.18 15.23 -5.62
CA GLY A 16 1.08 15.27 -4.87
C GLY A 16 2.06 14.11 -5.15
N ILE A 17 1.61 12.97 -5.69
CA ILE A 17 2.42 11.74 -5.67
C ILE A 17 3.59 11.80 -6.67
N SER A 18 3.43 12.44 -7.83
CA SER A 18 4.52 12.57 -8.81
C SER A 18 5.60 13.57 -8.39
N ALA A 19 5.24 14.63 -7.65
CA ALA A 19 6.20 15.62 -7.15
C ALA A 19 6.84 15.21 -5.82
N PHE A 20 6.14 14.46 -4.94
CA PHE A 20 6.66 14.04 -3.63
C PHE A 20 7.78 13.00 -3.75
N MET A 21 7.78 12.15 -4.78
CA MET A 21 8.89 11.22 -5.06
C MET A 21 10.20 11.93 -5.46
N THR A 22 10.15 13.21 -5.85
CA THR A 22 11.35 13.97 -6.24
C THR A 22 12.08 14.56 -5.02
N ILE A 23 11.43 14.64 -3.84
CA ILE A 23 11.96 15.33 -2.65
C ILE A 23 12.69 14.38 -1.66
N GLN A 24 12.56 13.05 -1.78
CA GLN A 24 13.37 12.10 -0.99
C GLN A 24 14.65 11.66 -1.73
N GLN A 25 15.51 12.61 -2.08
CA GLN A 25 16.84 12.36 -2.67
C GLN A 25 17.85 11.69 -1.70
N ASN A 26 17.44 11.30 -0.49
CA ASN A 26 18.25 10.55 0.47
C ASN A 26 17.62 9.18 0.77
N ARG A 27 17.58 8.30 -0.23
CA ARG A 27 17.11 6.91 -0.09
C ARG A 27 17.99 6.18 0.92
N ASN A 28 17.49 5.99 2.14
CA ASN A 28 18.13 5.15 3.14
C ASN A 28 17.09 4.14 3.62
N GLU A 29 17.03 3.02 2.90
CA GLU A 29 16.06 1.94 3.13
C GLU A 29 16.05 1.52 4.60
N ASP A 30 17.22 1.35 5.22
CA ASP A 30 17.34 0.95 6.62
C ASP A 30 16.72 1.98 7.59
N LYS A 31 16.89 3.27 7.33
CA LYS A 31 16.26 4.33 8.13
C LYS A 31 14.75 4.34 7.96
N ASP A 32 14.26 4.15 6.74
CA ASP A 32 12.82 4.13 6.47
C ASP A 32 12.18 2.89 7.10
N ILE A 33 12.84 1.72 7.05
CA ILE A 33 12.43 0.51 7.77
C ILE A 33 12.34 0.81 9.27
N ALA A 34 13.38 1.41 9.85
CA ALA A 34 13.38 1.73 11.28
C ALA A 34 12.20 2.64 11.67
N VAL A 35 11.95 3.69 10.89
CA VAL A 35 10.81 4.60 11.11
C VAL A 35 9.48 3.86 11.00
N ILE A 36 9.31 2.98 10.01
CA ILE A 36 8.09 2.18 9.85
C ILE A 36 7.87 1.29 11.07
N LEU A 37 8.90 0.58 11.53
CA LEU A 37 8.81 -0.31 12.69
C LEU A 37 8.51 0.44 14.00
N ASP A 38 9.08 1.64 14.17
CA ASP A 38 8.87 2.47 15.37
C ASP A 38 7.44 3.05 15.44
N HIS A 39 6.80 3.29 14.29
CA HIS A 39 5.50 3.96 14.21
C HIS A 39 4.36 3.07 13.72
N GLN A 40 4.59 1.82 13.32
CA GLN A 40 3.55 0.91 12.79
C GLN A 40 2.34 0.76 13.73
N ALA A 41 2.58 0.66 15.04
CA ALA A 41 1.54 0.50 16.05
C ALA A 41 0.69 1.76 16.24
N GLN A 42 1.14 2.90 15.70
CA GLN A 42 0.50 4.20 15.79
C GLN A 42 -0.32 4.54 14.54
N ILE A 43 -0.33 3.65 13.53
CA ILE A 43 -1.11 3.85 12.31
C ILE A 43 -2.57 4.08 12.67
N ASN A 44 -3.06 5.27 12.36
CA ASN A 44 -4.40 5.73 12.68
C ASN A 44 -5.21 6.13 11.46
N LYS A 45 -4.60 6.12 10.27
CA LYS A 45 -5.28 6.42 9.01
C LYS A 45 -4.68 5.60 7.87
N ILE A 46 -5.56 5.03 7.04
CA ILE A 46 -5.21 4.34 5.80
C ILE A 46 -6.05 4.95 4.69
N VAL A 47 -5.38 5.44 3.64
CA VAL A 47 -6.03 5.95 2.43
C VAL A 47 -5.82 4.93 1.32
N VAL A 48 -6.89 4.53 0.65
CA VAL A 48 -6.84 3.57 -0.44
C VAL A 48 -7.30 4.24 -1.72
N MET A 49 -6.46 4.10 -2.75
CA MET A 49 -6.68 4.68 -4.06
C MET A 49 -6.79 3.59 -5.11
N GLN A 50 -7.59 3.84 -6.13
CA GLN A 50 -7.71 3.06 -7.36
C GLN A 50 -7.85 4.06 -8.52
N ASP A 51 -7.06 3.91 -9.58
CA ASP A 51 -7.06 4.82 -10.74
C ASP A 51 -6.95 6.31 -10.34
N ASP A 52 -5.99 6.62 -9.46
CA ASP A 52 -5.74 7.96 -8.88
C ASP A 52 -6.91 8.58 -8.08
N LYS A 53 -7.95 7.80 -7.78
CA LYS A 53 -9.10 8.23 -6.97
C LYS A 53 -9.08 7.55 -5.62
N THR A 54 -9.30 8.32 -4.56
CA THR A 54 -9.56 7.76 -3.23
C THR A 54 -10.87 6.97 -3.26
N VAL A 55 -10.78 5.66 -3.08
CA VAL A 55 -11.93 4.75 -3.00
C VAL A 55 -12.33 4.46 -1.56
N ALA A 56 -11.40 4.61 -0.61
CA ALA A 56 -11.70 4.49 0.81
C ALA A 56 -10.74 5.28 1.69
N THR A 57 -11.20 5.65 2.88
CA THR A 57 -10.37 6.19 3.95
C THR A 57 -10.81 5.57 5.27
N PHE A 58 -9.89 4.89 5.93
CA PHE A 58 -10.10 4.28 7.25
C PHE A 58 -9.39 5.13 8.30
N THR A 59 -10.04 5.38 9.44
CA THR A 59 -9.49 6.21 10.51
C THR A 59 -9.69 5.60 11.90
N GLY A 60 -8.82 5.93 12.84
CA GLY A 60 -8.90 5.49 14.24
C GLY A 60 -8.92 3.97 14.34
N LYS A 61 -9.93 3.43 15.03
CA LYS A 61 -10.05 1.98 15.26
C LYS A 61 -10.19 1.18 13.96
N GLU A 62 -10.79 1.74 12.90
CA GLU A 62 -10.91 1.02 11.64
C GLU A 62 -9.57 0.87 10.93
N ALA A 63 -8.70 1.90 10.98
CA ALA A 63 -7.37 1.81 10.40
C ALA A 63 -6.53 0.71 11.09
N VAL A 64 -6.61 0.63 12.42
CA VAL A 64 -5.92 -0.38 13.22
C VAL A 64 -6.33 -1.81 12.84
N LEU A 65 -7.58 -2.03 12.41
CA LEU A 65 -8.07 -3.35 11.96
C LEU A 65 -7.44 -3.85 10.66
N TYR A 66 -6.82 -2.95 9.89
CA TYR A 66 -6.28 -3.22 8.55
C TYR A 66 -4.79 -2.89 8.42
N ALA A 67 -4.18 -2.26 9.42
CA ALA A 67 -2.73 -2.09 9.48
C ALA A 67 -2.08 -3.43 9.81
N GLU A 68 -1.07 -3.85 9.03
CA GLU A 68 -0.29 -5.04 9.38
C GLU A 68 0.38 -4.80 10.75
N PRO A 69 0.38 -5.77 11.69
CA PRO A 69 1.03 -5.58 13.00
C PRO A 69 2.55 -5.53 12.90
N THR A 70 3.10 -6.17 11.89
CA THR A 70 4.54 -6.25 11.63
C THR A 70 4.79 -6.11 10.12
N PRO A 71 4.50 -4.94 9.53
CA PRO A 71 4.93 -4.61 8.17
C PRO A 71 6.42 -4.87 8.01
N LEU A 72 6.80 -5.35 6.84
CA LEU A 72 8.19 -5.54 6.43
C LEU A 72 8.97 -6.67 7.15
N VAL A 73 8.32 -7.59 7.86
CA VAL A 73 9.01 -8.74 8.49
C VAL A 73 9.68 -9.65 7.46
N ASN A 74 9.05 -9.86 6.32
CA ASN A 74 9.66 -10.57 5.21
C ASN A 74 9.40 -9.81 3.91
N ILE A 75 10.48 -9.21 3.43
CA ILE A 75 10.54 -8.42 2.20
C ILE A 75 11.66 -8.96 1.31
N ALA A 76 11.43 -8.89 0.00
CA ALA A 76 12.43 -9.24 -1.00
C ALA A 76 12.37 -8.23 -2.15
N GLU A 77 13.47 -8.08 -2.89
CA GLU A 77 13.43 -7.32 -4.14
C GLU A 77 12.49 -7.98 -5.13
N VAL A 78 11.61 -7.19 -5.74
CA VAL A 78 10.83 -7.69 -6.87
C VAL A 78 11.72 -7.76 -8.10
N GLU A 79 11.99 -8.96 -8.58
CA GLU A 79 12.72 -9.11 -9.82
C GLU A 79 11.91 -8.55 -11.00
N ARG A 80 12.58 -7.88 -11.94
CA ARG A 80 11.93 -7.34 -13.14
C ARG A 80 11.19 -8.42 -13.94
N LYS A 81 11.67 -9.66 -13.94
CA LYS A 81 11.03 -10.80 -14.62
C LYS A 81 9.70 -11.16 -13.95
N THR A 82 9.63 -11.12 -12.63
CA THR A 82 8.44 -11.38 -11.83
C THR A 82 7.44 -10.24 -12.03
N MET A 83 7.89 -8.99 -11.94
CA MET A 83 7.01 -7.82 -12.15
C MET A 83 6.33 -7.80 -13.53
N LYS A 84 6.98 -8.34 -14.57
CA LYS A 84 6.37 -8.44 -15.92
C LYS A 84 5.12 -9.32 -15.97
N LYS A 85 4.98 -10.27 -15.05
CA LYS A 85 3.79 -11.15 -14.94
C LYS A 85 2.58 -10.44 -14.38
N PHE A 86 2.78 -9.28 -13.73
CA PHE A 86 1.70 -8.47 -13.16
C PHE A 86 1.31 -7.34 -14.12
N GLU A 87 0.12 -6.80 -13.90
CA GLU A 87 -0.35 -5.60 -14.57
C GLU A 87 0.62 -4.45 -14.37
N LYS A 88 0.72 -3.59 -15.39
CA LYS A 88 1.69 -2.49 -15.40
C LYS A 88 1.39 -1.48 -14.29
N ASP A 89 0.11 -1.16 -14.14
CA ASP A 89 -0.38 -0.18 -13.20
C ASP A 89 -0.95 -0.89 -11.97
N ALA A 90 -0.77 -0.29 -10.80
CA ALA A 90 -1.28 -0.85 -9.55
C ALA A 90 -2.83 -0.82 -9.58
N THR A 91 -3.45 -1.93 -9.20
CA THR A 91 -4.91 -1.98 -9.00
C THR A 91 -5.33 -1.15 -7.80
N TYR A 92 -4.51 -1.18 -6.74
CA TYR A 92 -4.70 -0.34 -5.57
C TYR A 92 -3.38 0.25 -5.10
N SER A 93 -3.43 1.46 -4.55
CA SER A 93 -2.34 2.07 -3.78
C SER A 93 -2.85 2.41 -2.39
N MET A 94 -2.18 1.89 -1.37
CA MET A 94 -2.52 2.08 0.03
C MET A 94 -1.46 2.96 0.69
N GLN A 95 -1.89 4.04 1.33
CA GLN A 95 -1.03 4.94 2.07
C GLN A 95 -1.35 4.87 3.55
N TYR A 96 -0.32 4.69 4.37
CA TYR A 96 -0.42 4.51 5.81
C TYR A 96 0.08 5.76 6.52
N PHE A 97 -0.66 6.21 7.54
CA PHE A 97 -0.35 7.42 8.27
C PHE A 97 -0.48 7.21 9.78
N TYR A 98 0.35 7.92 10.54
CA TYR A 98 0.24 8.09 11.98
C TYR A 98 0.24 9.59 12.28
N ASP A 99 -0.69 10.05 13.12
CA ASP A 99 -0.82 11.47 13.48
C ASP A 99 -0.75 12.43 12.26
N ASP A 100 -1.51 12.10 11.21
CA ASP A 100 -1.53 12.79 9.91
C ASP A 100 -0.20 12.83 9.13
N THR A 101 0.86 12.21 9.64
CA THR A 101 2.16 12.04 9.00
C THR A 101 2.17 10.80 8.13
N PHE A 102 2.62 10.93 6.88
CA PHE A 102 2.81 9.80 5.97
C PHE A 102 3.91 8.88 6.51
N LEU A 103 3.62 7.58 6.59
CA LEU A 103 4.58 6.58 7.04
C LEU A 103 5.16 5.79 5.87
N TYR A 104 4.31 5.12 5.10
CA TYR A 104 4.72 4.33 3.92
C TYR A 104 3.55 4.08 2.98
N ALA A 105 3.87 3.60 1.77
CA ALA A 105 2.89 3.22 0.77
C ALA A 105 3.14 1.81 0.24
N VAL A 106 2.05 1.13 -0.10
CA VAL A 106 2.04 -0.20 -0.70
C VAL A 106 1.17 -0.18 -1.94
N ASP A 107 1.76 -0.59 -3.06
CA ASP A 107 1.04 -0.80 -4.31
C ASP A 107 0.65 -2.27 -4.45
N VAL A 108 -0.54 -2.52 -4.97
CA VAL A 108 -1.09 -3.86 -5.17
C VAL A 108 -1.32 -4.08 -6.66
N PHE A 109 -0.58 -5.02 -7.23
CA PHE A 109 -0.63 -5.33 -8.66
C PHE A 109 -1.37 -6.65 -8.88
N ALA A 110 -2.32 -6.66 -9.81
CA ALA A 110 -2.99 -7.89 -10.23
C ALA A 110 -2.07 -8.72 -11.14
N LEU A 111 -2.11 -10.03 -11.01
CA LEU A 111 -1.44 -10.95 -11.93
C LEU A 111 -2.16 -10.92 -13.28
N LYS A 112 -1.41 -10.90 -14.39
CA LYS A 112 -1.99 -11.07 -15.74
C LYS A 112 -2.53 -12.49 -15.90
N ASN A 113 -3.62 -12.62 -16.65
CA ASN A 113 -4.36 -13.88 -16.80
C ASN A 113 -3.45 -15.09 -17.05
N ASP A 114 -3.52 -16.06 -16.13
CA ASP A 114 -2.86 -17.37 -16.18
C ASP A 114 -1.32 -17.36 -16.28
N GLU A 115 -0.66 -16.26 -15.90
CA GLU A 115 0.80 -16.24 -15.79
C GLU A 115 1.28 -17.25 -14.72
N PRO A 116 2.14 -18.22 -15.09
CA PRO A 116 2.60 -19.23 -14.15
C PRO A 116 3.53 -18.61 -13.09
N LEU A 117 3.24 -18.91 -11.82
CA LEU A 117 4.07 -18.54 -10.69
C LEU A 117 4.94 -19.71 -10.22
N THR A 118 6.21 -19.44 -10.01
CA THR A 118 7.15 -20.35 -9.33
C THR A 118 6.78 -20.52 -7.85
N ALA A 119 7.37 -21.51 -7.18
CA ALA A 119 7.12 -21.74 -5.75
C ALA A 119 7.50 -20.50 -4.90
N ASP A 120 8.64 -19.87 -5.22
CA ASP A 120 9.11 -18.69 -4.50
C ASP A 120 8.18 -17.49 -4.70
N GLU A 121 7.74 -17.23 -5.94
CA GLU A 121 6.80 -16.14 -6.23
C GLU A 121 5.45 -16.32 -5.51
N LYS A 122 4.97 -17.56 -5.38
CA LYS A 122 3.73 -17.84 -4.64
C LYS A 122 3.78 -17.45 -3.17
N SER A 123 4.98 -17.37 -2.56
CA SER A 123 5.11 -16.96 -1.16
C SER A 123 4.86 -15.46 -0.93
N PHE A 124 4.86 -14.65 -1.98
CA PHE A 124 4.60 -13.20 -1.96
C PHE A 124 3.28 -12.81 -2.63
N VAL A 125 2.51 -13.80 -3.10
CA VAL A 125 1.26 -13.59 -3.81
C VAL A 125 0.10 -14.01 -2.92
N PHE A 126 -0.95 -13.20 -2.92
CA PHE A 126 -2.20 -13.49 -2.24
C PHE A 126 -3.37 -13.51 -3.22
N THR A 127 -4.44 -14.22 -2.86
CA THR A 127 -5.61 -14.41 -3.71
C THR A 127 -6.86 -13.76 -3.11
N ILE A 128 -7.58 -13.00 -3.92
CA ILE A 128 -8.90 -12.42 -3.60
C ILE A 128 -9.82 -12.65 -4.79
N ASN A 129 -10.98 -13.27 -4.56
CA ASN A 129 -11.99 -13.53 -5.60
C ASN A 129 -11.37 -14.18 -6.85
N GLU A 130 -10.60 -15.25 -6.63
CA GLU A 130 -9.89 -16.04 -7.68
C GLU A 130 -8.82 -15.26 -8.47
N LYS A 131 -8.57 -13.99 -8.13
CA LYS A 131 -7.49 -13.19 -8.70
C LYS A 131 -6.28 -13.17 -7.77
N ASN A 132 -5.10 -13.28 -8.36
CA ASN A 132 -3.83 -13.23 -7.66
C ASN A 132 -3.25 -11.82 -7.69
N TYR A 133 -2.64 -11.41 -6.58
CA TYR A 133 -2.09 -10.07 -6.40
C TYR A 133 -0.72 -10.13 -5.72
N LEU A 134 0.10 -9.13 -6.02
CA LEU A 134 1.39 -8.87 -5.37
C LEU A 134 1.33 -7.52 -4.68
N ALA A 135 1.72 -7.45 -3.41
CA ALA A 135 1.90 -6.19 -2.70
C ALA A 135 3.39 -5.77 -2.71
N VAL A 136 3.65 -4.52 -3.09
CA VAL A 136 5.00 -3.97 -3.25
C VAL A 136 5.12 -2.68 -2.44
N TRP A 137 6.12 -2.63 -1.57
CA TRP A 137 6.49 -1.46 -0.79
C TRP A 137 7.22 -0.41 -1.66
N GLN A 138 6.73 0.83 -1.59
CA GLN A 138 7.28 1.97 -2.31
C GLN A 138 8.15 2.86 -1.41
N PRO A 139 9.18 3.52 -1.95
CA PRO A 139 9.64 3.50 -3.36
C PRO A 139 10.64 2.38 -3.67
N TYR A 140 10.89 1.46 -2.74
CA TYR A 140 11.99 0.50 -2.80
C TYR A 140 11.74 -0.70 -3.73
N GLY A 141 10.50 -0.91 -4.18
CA GLY A 141 10.18 -2.02 -5.07
C GLY A 141 10.36 -3.38 -4.37
N LYS A 142 10.06 -3.46 -3.07
CA LYS A 142 10.18 -4.71 -2.32
C LYS A 142 8.82 -5.39 -2.22
N GLN A 143 8.73 -6.65 -2.63
CA GLN A 143 7.54 -7.45 -2.41
C GLN A 143 7.39 -7.80 -0.93
N LEU A 144 6.16 -7.75 -0.43
CA LEU A 144 5.78 -8.13 0.93
C LEU A 144 5.21 -9.55 0.89
N SER A 145 5.33 -10.32 1.98
CA SER A 145 4.60 -11.60 2.11
C SER A 145 3.54 -11.58 3.23
N GLN A 146 3.51 -10.53 4.05
CA GLN A 146 2.49 -10.33 5.07
C GLN A 146 1.29 -9.61 4.44
N HIS A 147 0.18 -10.32 4.30
CA HIS A 147 -0.99 -9.81 3.58
C HIS A 147 -2.30 -10.01 4.32
N GLU A 148 -2.33 -10.54 5.54
CA GLU A 148 -3.59 -10.95 6.16
C GLU A 148 -4.56 -9.78 6.33
N HIS A 149 -4.05 -8.65 6.83
CA HIS A 149 -4.86 -7.46 7.05
C HIS A 149 -5.12 -6.72 5.74
N THR A 150 -4.16 -6.72 4.82
CA THR A 150 -4.30 -6.21 3.46
C THR A 150 -5.41 -6.95 2.70
N VAL A 151 -5.41 -8.28 2.72
CA VAL A 151 -6.45 -9.14 2.11
C VAL A 151 -7.80 -8.86 2.73
N LYS A 152 -7.87 -8.72 4.05
CA LYS A 152 -9.12 -8.39 4.77
C LYS A 152 -9.67 -7.03 4.34
N LEU A 153 -8.81 -6.02 4.19
CA LEU A 153 -9.19 -4.70 3.70
C LEU A 153 -9.72 -4.79 2.26
N LEU A 154 -8.97 -5.42 1.36
CA LEU A 154 -9.32 -5.47 -0.06
C LEU A 154 -10.58 -6.31 -0.31
N LYS A 155 -10.78 -7.39 0.45
CA LYS A 155 -12.06 -8.14 0.45
C LYS A 155 -13.24 -7.25 0.82
N LYS A 156 -13.10 -6.37 1.82
CA LYS A 156 -14.15 -5.41 2.18
C LYS A 156 -14.42 -4.43 1.05
N LEU A 157 -13.40 -3.98 0.33
CA LEU A 157 -13.58 -3.05 -0.80
C LEU A 157 -14.24 -3.72 -2.00
N GLN A 158 -13.92 -4.98 -2.30
CA GLN A 158 -14.47 -5.71 -3.44
C GLN A 158 -15.87 -6.30 -3.19
N ALA A 159 -16.31 -6.34 -1.93
CA ALA A 159 -17.66 -6.79 -1.56
C ALA A 159 -18.72 -5.67 -1.59
N ASN A 160 -18.29 -4.41 -1.69
CA ASN A 160 -19.15 -3.22 -1.79
C ASN A 160 -19.21 -2.70 -3.22
#